data_AF-A0A8J4N6A2-F1
#
_entry.id   AF-A0A8J4N6A2-F1
#
_cell.length_a   1.000
_cell.length_b   1.000
_cell.length_c   1.000
_cell.angle_alpha   90.00
_cell.angle_beta   90.00
_cell.angle_gamma   90.00
#
_symmetry.space_group_name_H-M   'P 1'
#
loop_
_entity.id
_entity.type
_entity.pdbx_description
1 polymer ?
#
loop_
_entity_poly.entity_id
_entity_poly.type
_entity_poly.pdbx_seq_one_letter_code
_entity_poly.pdbx_strand_id
1 'polypeptide(L)'
;MGRPRKEPTGTSSPRPATAASKTAPAAPPSSASATRAKATAAGSRSRSAPAAGDTGPSRGRGAKPGTSQPRPAASRGALGDARDQHRASARSCSATQKKPPDAKGAAGPTRPDPRLQKNKPGADPNRAWSQFLHPLENEDIPWVEKETRGQWSNPKWYEWRENRITASVAPKIANSKFANGKTEKVPQSYLKAVVSSSPSVRTPAMSWGVRNEKVAVRAYEQLKSQAVGKPVQVEDCGLFIHQEKSWIAASPDGIVKEVATGKALGLLEVKCPYKHRNRTVREACKDKDFCLEVDGDSYALKKDHPYFTQVQCQLAAAGFQQADFVVHTTKETAMVPVKFDTEFWRQTVPKLEKFYTEAVIPHLEGKADGSVWAKEE
;
A
#
# COMPACT_ATOMS: atom_id res chain seq x y z
N MET A 1 17.40 -72.76 6.05
CA MET A 1 16.87 -71.69 6.91
C MET A 1 17.56 -70.36 6.59
N GLY A 2 16.93 -69.22 6.85
CA GLY A 2 17.27 -67.91 6.25
C GLY A 2 18.71 -67.41 6.47
N ARG A 3 19.23 -66.66 5.47
CA ARG A 3 20.56 -66.02 5.50
C ARG A 3 20.55 -64.64 6.19
N PRO A 4 21.71 -64.09 6.60
CA PRO A 4 21.79 -63.02 7.60
C PRO A 4 22.13 -61.61 7.05
N ARG A 5 22.04 -60.65 7.98
CA ARG A 5 22.56 -59.27 7.99
C ARG A 5 24.04 -59.16 7.55
N LYS A 6 24.42 -58.08 6.84
CA LYS A 6 25.81 -57.60 6.74
C LYS A 6 25.92 -56.12 6.35
N GLU A 7 26.85 -55.41 6.99
CA GLU A 7 27.48 -54.15 6.52
C GLU A 7 29.03 -54.37 6.54
N PRO A 8 29.93 -53.36 6.64
CA PRO A 8 30.54 -52.78 5.45
C PRO A 8 32.09 -52.73 5.44
N THR A 9 32.69 -52.73 4.24
CA THR A 9 34.11 -52.40 3.94
C THR A 9 34.22 -52.01 2.44
N GLY A 10 35.18 -51.22 1.94
CA GLY A 10 36.22 -50.42 2.60
C GLY A 10 37.26 -49.89 1.59
N THR A 11 37.53 -48.57 1.64
CA THR A 11 38.77 -47.83 1.26
C THR A 11 39.62 -48.22 0.02
N SER A 12 39.81 -47.29 -0.94
CA SER A 12 41.15 -46.94 -1.52
C SER A 12 41.10 -45.77 -2.54
N SER A 13 42.24 -45.09 -2.75
CA SER A 13 42.50 -44.03 -3.75
C SER A 13 43.95 -44.19 -4.25
N PRO A 14 44.34 -43.77 -5.49
CA PRO A 14 44.79 -42.37 -5.71
C PRO A 14 44.64 -41.77 -7.15
N ARG A 15 45.12 -40.52 -7.28
CA ARG A 15 45.40 -39.64 -8.46
C ARG A 15 46.45 -40.20 -9.48
N PRO A 16 46.87 -39.47 -10.56
CA PRO A 16 46.16 -38.57 -11.53
C PRO A 16 46.65 -38.67 -13.03
N ALA A 17 45.91 -38.15 -14.03
CA ALA A 17 46.36 -37.68 -15.38
C ALA A 17 45.15 -37.41 -16.34
N THR A 18 45.16 -36.67 -17.47
CA THR A 18 45.90 -35.47 -17.95
C THR A 18 45.14 -34.81 -19.15
N ALA A 19 45.12 -33.47 -19.21
CA ALA A 19 45.10 -32.55 -20.37
C ALA A 19 44.13 -32.66 -21.59
N ALA A 20 43.54 -31.50 -21.94
CA ALA A 20 43.08 -31.02 -23.27
C ALA A 20 41.82 -31.68 -23.91
N SER A 21 41.03 -31.06 -24.81
CA SER A 21 41.17 -29.80 -25.59
C SER A 21 39.86 -28.97 -25.65
N LYS A 22 39.93 -27.73 -26.18
CA LYS A 22 38.82 -26.75 -26.29
C LYS A 22 37.96 -26.94 -27.55
N THR A 23 36.65 -26.68 -27.46
CA THR A 23 35.82 -26.11 -28.54
C THR A 23 34.68 -25.26 -27.95
N ALA A 24 34.22 -24.23 -28.65
CA ALA A 24 33.09 -23.37 -28.23
C ALA A 24 32.01 -23.26 -29.33
N PRO A 25 30.72 -23.04 -28.98
CA PRO A 25 29.66 -22.73 -29.95
C PRO A 25 29.75 -21.28 -30.45
N ALA A 26 29.23 -21.02 -31.65
CA ALA A 26 29.47 -19.77 -32.39
C ALA A 26 28.42 -18.66 -32.17
N ALA A 27 28.81 -17.42 -32.50
CA ALA A 27 27.94 -16.25 -32.61
C ALA A 27 27.21 -16.20 -33.97
N PRO A 28 26.08 -15.47 -34.08
CA PRO A 28 25.35 -15.32 -35.35
C PRO A 28 26.11 -14.43 -36.37
N PRO A 29 25.91 -14.65 -37.69
CA PRO A 29 26.66 -13.94 -38.72
C PRO A 29 26.13 -12.53 -39.01
N SER A 30 27.04 -11.62 -39.32
CA SER A 30 26.75 -10.30 -39.89
C SER A 30 26.63 -10.37 -41.41
N SER A 31 25.58 -9.78 -42.00
CA SER A 31 25.48 -9.53 -43.43
C SER A 31 25.69 -8.05 -43.74
N ALA A 32 26.57 -7.76 -44.70
CA ALA A 32 26.79 -6.42 -45.23
C ALA A 32 26.87 -6.47 -46.75
N SER A 33 26.05 -5.67 -47.42
CA SER A 33 26.14 -5.40 -48.86
C SER A 33 26.18 -3.89 -49.04
N ALA A 34 27.23 -3.39 -49.70
CA ALA A 34 27.42 -1.97 -49.96
C ALA A 34 27.23 -1.67 -51.45
N THR A 35 26.56 -0.55 -51.75
CA THR A 35 26.61 0.08 -53.07
C THR A 35 26.91 1.57 -52.92
N ARG A 36 27.60 2.12 -53.92
CA ARG A 36 28.42 3.33 -53.79
C ARG A 36 27.90 4.45 -54.68
N ALA A 37 27.62 5.61 -54.08
CA ALA A 37 27.50 6.89 -54.78
C ALA A 37 28.63 7.84 -54.33
N LYS A 38 28.94 8.86 -55.13
CA LYS A 38 30.19 9.65 -55.05
C LYS A 38 29.93 11.11 -54.70
N ALA A 39 30.86 11.75 -53.99
CA ALA A 39 30.70 13.09 -53.41
C ALA A 39 31.17 14.24 -54.31
N THR A 40 30.53 15.39 -54.11
CA THR A 40 31.01 16.78 -54.31
C THR A 40 30.23 17.67 -53.35
N ALA A 41 30.67 18.82 -52.81
CA ALA A 41 31.96 19.47 -52.54
C ALA A 41 31.64 20.98 -52.41
N ALA A 42 32.34 21.72 -51.53
CA ALA A 42 32.11 23.15 -51.21
C ALA A 42 30.74 23.49 -50.56
N GLY A 43 30.59 24.60 -49.82
CA GLY A 43 31.60 25.55 -49.36
C GLY A 43 31.04 26.75 -48.58
N SER A 44 31.96 27.57 -48.02
CA SER A 44 31.77 28.95 -47.54
C SER A 44 30.63 29.32 -46.56
N ARG A 45 31.08 29.72 -45.36
CA ARG A 45 30.63 30.86 -44.54
C ARG A 45 29.60 31.83 -45.18
N SER A 46 28.64 32.33 -44.39
CA SER A 46 28.58 33.76 -44.00
C SER A 46 27.50 34.08 -42.94
N ARG A 47 27.58 35.28 -42.36
CA ARG A 47 26.63 35.87 -41.39
C ARG A 47 25.39 36.44 -42.10
N SER A 48 24.27 36.60 -41.39
CA SER A 48 23.73 37.94 -41.01
C SER A 48 22.25 37.93 -40.59
N ALA A 49 21.96 38.62 -39.49
CA ALA A 49 20.72 39.37 -39.23
C ALA A 49 21.06 40.88 -39.44
N PRO A 50 20.14 41.89 -39.34
CA PRO A 50 18.79 41.86 -38.75
C PRO A 50 17.70 42.71 -39.48
N ALA A 51 16.56 42.92 -38.79
CA ALA A 51 15.64 44.09 -38.91
C ALA A 51 14.78 44.24 -40.20
N ALA A 52 13.71 45.05 -40.25
CA ALA A 52 12.69 45.44 -39.24
C ALA A 52 11.54 46.22 -39.93
N GLY A 53 10.35 46.31 -39.30
CA GLY A 53 9.24 47.20 -39.70
C GLY A 53 8.33 46.69 -40.84
N ASP A 54 7.15 47.26 -41.09
CA ASP A 54 6.37 48.23 -40.29
C ASP A 54 4.87 48.26 -40.71
N THR A 55 4.03 48.92 -39.90
CA THR A 55 2.69 49.50 -40.16
C THR A 55 1.40 48.67 -39.96
N GLY A 56 0.42 49.36 -39.36
CA GLY A 56 -1.03 49.22 -39.60
C GLY A 56 -1.59 50.62 -39.97
N PRO A 57 -2.85 51.00 -39.68
CA PRO A 57 -3.94 50.29 -38.99
C PRO A 57 -5.33 50.48 -39.69
N SER A 58 -6.42 50.41 -38.92
CA SER A 58 -7.78 50.97 -39.16
C SER A 58 -8.97 49.99 -39.32
N ARG A 59 -10.19 50.53 -39.49
CA ARG A 59 -11.24 50.50 -38.43
C ARG A 59 -12.69 50.62 -38.98
N GLY A 60 -13.61 49.75 -38.52
CA GLY A 60 -15.08 49.95 -38.59
C GLY A 60 -15.78 49.61 -39.93
N ARG A 61 -17.13 49.66 -40.08
CA ARG A 61 -18.26 49.55 -39.10
C ARG A 61 -19.62 49.46 -39.87
N GLY A 62 -20.57 48.63 -39.41
CA GLY A 62 -22.00 48.62 -39.85
C GLY A 62 -22.34 47.64 -41.01
N ALA A 63 -23.59 47.20 -41.23
CA ALA A 63 -24.84 47.37 -40.46
C ALA A 63 -25.86 46.22 -40.71
N LYS A 64 -27.00 46.24 -40.00
CA LYS A 64 -28.16 45.29 -40.01
C LYS A 64 -29.36 45.93 -40.80
N PRO A 65 -30.60 45.35 -41.00
CA PRO A 65 -31.42 44.61 -40.00
C PRO A 65 -32.51 43.59 -40.49
N GLY A 66 -33.32 43.11 -39.52
CA GLY A 66 -34.64 42.43 -39.65
C GLY A 66 -34.93 41.62 -38.37
N THR A 67 -35.81 42.02 -37.42
CA THR A 67 -37.31 41.93 -37.33
C THR A 67 -37.87 40.49 -37.33
N SER A 68 -38.81 40.08 -36.46
CA SER A 68 -39.64 40.81 -35.46
C SER A 68 -40.17 39.89 -34.31
N GLN A 69 -40.73 40.48 -33.23
CA GLN A 69 -41.60 39.80 -32.24
C GLN A 69 -43.09 39.90 -32.63
N PRO A 70 -44.04 39.34 -31.86
CA PRO A 70 -44.68 40.15 -30.80
C PRO A 70 -45.05 39.38 -29.49
N ARG A 71 -45.65 40.10 -28.54
CA ARG A 71 -46.19 39.64 -27.24
C ARG A 71 -47.53 40.37 -26.97
N PRO A 72 -48.51 39.77 -26.28
CA PRO A 72 -49.16 40.50 -25.17
C PRO A 72 -49.44 39.61 -23.94
N ALA A 73 -50.47 39.90 -23.12
CA ALA A 73 -50.51 39.53 -21.70
C ALA A 73 -51.90 39.14 -21.11
N ALA A 74 -51.83 38.51 -19.92
CA ALA A 74 -52.84 38.43 -18.84
C ALA A 74 -54.21 37.74 -19.08
N SER A 75 -54.52 36.67 -18.31
CA SER A 75 -55.35 36.77 -17.09
C SER A 75 -55.86 35.42 -16.50
N ARG A 76 -56.15 35.41 -15.18
CA ARG A 76 -57.07 34.56 -14.37
C ARG A 76 -57.00 33.00 -14.35
N GLY A 77 -56.73 32.47 -13.15
CA GLY A 77 -57.27 31.21 -12.57
C GLY A 77 -56.53 29.89 -12.89
N ALA A 78 -56.71 28.78 -12.14
CA ALA A 78 -57.17 28.59 -10.75
C ALA A 78 -56.93 27.13 -10.26
N LEU A 79 -56.67 26.94 -8.94
CA LEU A 79 -56.76 25.68 -8.14
C LEU A 79 -55.76 24.51 -8.43
N GLY A 80 -55.57 23.65 -7.41
CA GLY A 80 -54.69 22.45 -7.39
C GLY A 80 -53.32 22.70 -6.72
N ASP A 81 -53.20 22.59 -5.39
CA ASP A 81 -52.85 21.37 -4.59
C ASP A 81 -51.49 20.70 -4.91
N ALA A 82 -50.62 20.36 -3.94
CA ALA A 82 -50.66 20.62 -2.49
C ALA A 82 -49.26 20.56 -1.83
N ARG A 83 -49.11 21.33 -0.74
CA ARG A 83 -48.38 21.11 0.55
C ARG A 83 -47.16 20.16 0.64
N ASP A 84 -46.21 20.39 1.55
CA ASP A 84 -45.65 21.61 2.15
C ASP A 84 -44.37 21.25 2.94
N GLN A 85 -43.56 22.23 3.35
CA GLN A 85 -42.38 22.00 4.20
C GLN A 85 -42.60 22.47 5.65
N HIS A 86 -42.15 21.68 6.63
CA HIS A 86 -42.16 22.09 8.04
C HIS A 86 -40.76 22.43 8.57
N ARG A 87 -40.60 23.64 9.13
CA ARG A 87 -39.42 24.06 9.88
C ARG A 87 -39.77 25.08 10.98
N ALA A 88 -39.54 24.71 12.25
CA ALA A 88 -39.36 25.59 13.42
C ALA A 88 -40.53 26.53 13.82
N SER A 89 -40.68 27.05 15.05
CA SER A 89 -40.19 26.66 16.39
C SER A 89 -40.89 27.50 17.49
N ALA A 90 -40.76 27.06 18.75
CA ALA A 90 -40.65 27.86 20.00
C ALA A 90 -41.84 27.91 21.00
N ARG A 91 -41.48 27.65 22.28
CA ARG A 91 -41.83 28.37 23.55
C ARG A 91 -43.32 28.50 23.98
N SER A 92 -43.71 28.47 25.26
CA SER A 92 -43.04 28.22 26.57
C SER A 92 -44.08 28.11 27.71
N CYS A 93 -43.67 27.74 28.95
CA CYS A 93 -44.38 27.89 30.26
C CYS A 93 -45.52 26.88 30.57
N SER A 94 -45.85 26.49 31.83
CA SER A 94 -45.19 26.68 33.16
C SER A 94 -45.84 25.86 34.31
N ALA A 95 -45.04 25.44 35.32
CA ALA A 95 -45.39 25.05 36.73
C ALA A 95 -46.26 23.76 36.97
N THR A 96 -46.20 23.00 38.08
CA THR A 96 -45.40 23.03 39.36
C THR A 96 -44.94 21.56 39.75
N GLN A 97 -44.82 20.95 40.95
CA GLN A 97 -45.06 21.24 42.40
C GLN A 97 -44.07 20.45 43.34
N LYS A 98 -44.48 19.92 44.52
CA LYS A 98 -43.64 19.34 45.63
C LYS A 98 -44.45 18.35 46.52
N LYS A 99 -43.93 17.37 47.30
CA LYS A 99 -42.63 16.61 47.30
C LYS A 99 -42.75 15.14 47.87
N PRO A 100 -42.59 14.75 49.18
CA PRO A 100 -42.42 13.33 49.60
C PRO A 100 -43.44 12.82 50.67
N PRO A 101 -43.32 11.58 51.22
CA PRO A 101 -42.57 11.42 52.49
C PRO A 101 -41.83 10.06 52.74
N ASP A 102 -40.78 10.16 53.56
CA ASP A 102 -40.32 9.26 54.66
C ASP A 102 -39.99 7.75 54.46
N ALA A 103 -39.38 7.16 55.50
CA ALA A 103 -38.60 5.93 55.43
C ALA A 103 -38.76 5.00 56.65
N LYS A 104 -38.53 3.69 56.44
CA LYS A 104 -38.07 2.70 57.42
C LYS A 104 -37.45 1.52 56.66
N GLY A 105 -36.46 0.83 57.24
CA GLY A 105 -35.65 -0.17 56.55
C GLY A 105 -35.72 -1.58 57.13
N ALA A 106 -35.10 -2.52 56.43
CA ALA A 106 -34.76 -3.87 56.89
C ALA A 106 -33.41 -4.29 56.28
N ALA A 107 -32.63 -5.11 56.98
CA ALA A 107 -31.29 -5.52 56.53
C ALA A 107 -31.32 -6.80 55.67
N GLY A 108 -30.42 -6.89 54.71
CA GLY A 108 -30.14 -8.09 53.91
C GLY A 108 -28.65 -8.13 53.52
N PRO A 109 -28.03 -9.31 53.40
CA PRO A 109 -26.57 -9.43 53.30
C PRO A 109 -26.03 -8.87 51.98
N THR A 110 -25.10 -7.92 52.06
CA THR A 110 -24.49 -7.29 50.89
C THR A 110 -23.53 -8.25 50.20
N ARG A 111 -23.82 -8.58 48.94
CA ARG A 111 -22.89 -9.28 48.03
C ARG A 111 -21.62 -8.41 47.88
N PRO A 112 -20.39 -8.98 48.00
CA PRO A 112 -19.18 -8.17 47.98
C PRO A 112 -18.99 -7.46 46.63
N ASP A 113 -18.73 -6.15 46.68
CA ASP A 113 -18.46 -5.30 45.51
C ASP A 113 -16.98 -5.46 45.09
N PRO A 114 -16.68 -5.96 43.87
CA PRO A 114 -15.32 -6.11 43.37
C PRO A 114 -14.74 -4.79 42.84
N ARG A 115 -14.80 -3.70 43.62
CA ARG A 115 -14.25 -2.38 43.27
C ARG A 115 -13.12 -1.93 44.20
N LEU A 116 -12.05 -2.72 44.26
CA LEU A 116 -10.78 -2.24 44.82
C LEU A 116 -9.54 -2.92 44.20
N GLN A 117 -9.54 -3.14 42.89
CA GLN A 117 -8.26 -3.26 42.17
C GLN A 117 -7.56 -1.89 42.20
N LYS A 118 -6.42 -1.81 42.89
CA LYS A 118 -5.58 -0.61 42.92
C LYS A 118 -5.12 -0.28 41.49
N ASN A 119 -5.44 0.92 41.02
CA ASN A 119 -4.76 1.49 39.85
C ASN A 119 -3.25 1.53 40.14
N LYS A 120 -2.48 0.64 39.52
CA LYS A 120 -1.05 0.88 39.33
C LYS A 120 -0.92 2.14 38.45
N PRO A 121 0.01 3.07 38.72
CA PRO A 121 0.26 4.18 37.81
C PRO A 121 0.63 3.60 36.43
N GLY A 122 0.12 4.22 35.37
CA GLY A 122 0.19 3.67 34.02
C GLY A 122 1.62 3.41 33.57
N ALA A 123 1.90 2.18 33.16
CA ALA A 123 3.08 1.91 32.35
C ALA A 123 2.89 2.61 31.00
N ASP A 124 3.91 3.34 30.54
CA ASP A 124 3.95 3.88 29.19
C ASP A 124 3.81 2.73 28.17
N PRO A 125 2.81 2.75 27.26
CA PRO A 125 2.66 1.73 26.23
C PRO A 125 3.95 1.48 25.43
N ASN A 126 4.73 2.51 25.11
CA ASN A 126 6.01 2.36 24.41
C ASN A 126 7.01 1.47 25.18
N ARG A 127 6.97 1.50 26.51
CA ARG A 127 7.86 0.71 27.37
C ARG A 127 7.47 -0.78 27.42
N ALA A 128 6.20 -1.11 27.18
CA ALA A 128 5.76 -2.50 26.98
C ALA A 128 6.07 -2.99 25.56
N TRP A 129 5.90 -2.13 24.55
CA TRP A 129 6.11 -2.48 23.14
C TRP A 129 7.58 -2.80 22.82
N SER A 130 8.51 -2.12 23.48
CA SER A 130 9.96 -2.23 23.25
C SER A 130 10.62 -3.47 23.86
N GLN A 131 9.92 -4.29 24.66
CA GLN A 131 10.46 -5.54 25.21
C GLN A 131 10.50 -6.69 24.17
N PHE A 132 9.57 -6.69 23.20
CA PHE A 132 9.39 -7.81 22.25
C PHE A 132 9.77 -7.47 20.81
N LEU A 133 10.34 -6.29 20.61
CA LEU A 133 10.91 -5.80 19.37
C LEU A 133 12.40 -5.55 19.61
N HIS A 134 13.21 -5.65 18.57
CA HIS A 134 14.57 -5.10 18.62
C HIS A 134 14.50 -3.62 19.04
N PRO A 135 15.30 -3.18 20.03
CA PRO A 135 15.54 -1.76 20.26
C PRO A 135 16.00 -1.11 18.96
N LEU A 136 15.41 0.04 18.67
CA LEU A 136 15.70 0.85 17.49
C LEU A 136 15.75 2.29 17.93
N GLU A 137 16.91 2.92 17.77
CA GLU A 137 17.01 4.37 17.78
C GLU A 137 16.56 4.90 16.39
N ASN A 138 16.27 6.20 16.29
CA ASN A 138 15.79 6.78 15.02
C ASN A 138 16.82 6.63 13.88
N GLU A 139 18.09 6.46 14.23
CA GLU A 139 19.22 6.31 13.30
C GLU A 139 19.35 4.88 12.74
N ASP A 140 18.78 3.88 13.41
CA ASP A 140 18.78 2.48 12.97
C ASP A 140 17.74 2.20 11.87
N ILE A 141 16.61 2.92 11.87
CA ILE A 141 15.50 2.66 10.94
C ILE A 141 15.94 2.77 9.46
N PRO A 142 16.74 3.78 9.03
CA PRO A 142 17.32 3.85 7.69
C PRO A 142 18.42 2.80 7.40
N TRP A 143 18.90 2.07 8.40
CA TRP A 143 19.81 0.93 8.23
C TRP A 143 19.02 -0.37 8.03
N VAL A 144 17.93 -0.59 8.78
CA VAL A 144 17.04 -1.76 8.59
C VAL A 144 16.53 -1.84 7.16
N GLU A 145 16.13 -0.72 6.55
CA GLU A 145 15.71 -0.69 5.14
C GLU A 145 16.79 -1.27 4.22
N LYS A 146 18.05 -0.89 4.43
CA LYS A 146 19.20 -1.32 3.63
C LYS A 146 19.58 -2.78 3.87
N GLU A 147 19.63 -3.21 5.14
CA GLU A 147 19.94 -4.60 5.50
C GLU A 147 18.92 -5.59 4.92
N THR A 148 17.65 -5.17 4.81
CA THR A 148 16.52 -6.02 4.40
C THR A 148 16.14 -5.93 2.91
N ARG A 149 16.94 -5.27 2.07
CA ARG A 149 16.75 -5.23 0.61
C ARG A 149 16.81 -6.63 -0.02
N GLY A 150 16.12 -6.82 -1.13
CA GLY A 150 15.85 -8.15 -1.72
C GLY A 150 14.66 -8.88 -1.09
N GLN A 151 14.15 -8.39 0.05
CA GLN A 151 12.89 -8.79 0.66
C GLN A 151 12.75 -10.32 0.85
N TRP A 152 11.89 -10.98 0.07
CA TRP A 152 11.61 -12.43 0.17
C TRP A 152 12.85 -13.33 -0.03
N SER A 153 13.92 -12.83 -0.64
CA SER A 153 15.18 -13.57 -0.81
C SER A 153 16.19 -13.36 0.32
N ASN A 154 15.86 -12.49 1.29
CA ASN A 154 16.77 -12.05 2.35
C ASN A 154 16.27 -12.53 3.74
N PRO A 155 17.03 -13.38 4.48
CA PRO A 155 16.64 -13.81 5.83
C PRO A 155 16.38 -12.67 6.81
N LYS A 156 17.16 -11.57 6.74
CA LYS A 156 16.99 -10.41 7.62
C LYS A 156 15.65 -9.73 7.46
N TRP A 157 15.09 -9.72 6.25
CA TRP A 157 13.74 -9.22 6.00
C TRP A 157 12.68 -10.02 6.76
N TYR A 158 12.88 -11.33 6.94
CA TYR A 158 12.00 -12.14 7.77
C TYR A 158 12.16 -11.81 9.25
N GLU A 159 13.40 -11.79 9.77
CA GLU A 159 13.73 -11.42 11.16
C GLU A 159 13.10 -10.07 11.55
N TRP A 160 13.37 -9.01 10.78
CA TRP A 160 12.84 -7.67 11.06
C TRP A 160 11.32 -7.54 10.91
N ARG A 161 10.64 -8.48 10.24
CA ARG A 161 9.17 -8.51 10.14
C ARG A 161 8.49 -9.28 11.26
N GLU A 162 9.21 -10.10 12.02
CA GLU A 162 8.64 -10.82 13.15
C GLU A 162 8.19 -9.84 14.25
N ASN A 163 7.07 -10.17 14.90
CA ASN A 163 6.38 -9.36 15.90
C ASN A 163 5.90 -7.98 15.39
N ARG A 164 5.92 -7.70 14.07
CA ARG A 164 5.43 -6.44 13.50
C ARG A 164 4.19 -6.63 12.64
N ILE A 165 3.20 -5.75 12.80
CA ILE A 165 2.04 -5.65 11.93
C ILE A 165 2.52 -5.12 10.57
N THR A 166 2.69 -6.05 9.63
CA THR A 166 3.13 -5.70 8.27
C THR A 166 1.97 -5.18 7.42
N ALA A 167 2.25 -4.24 6.51
CA ALA A 167 1.25 -3.61 5.64
C ALA A 167 0.36 -4.60 4.87
N SER A 168 0.88 -5.78 4.49
CA SER A 168 0.13 -6.86 3.82
C SER A 168 -0.86 -7.61 4.74
N VAL A 169 -0.77 -7.43 6.06
CA VAL A 169 -1.63 -8.05 7.10
C VAL A 169 -2.57 -7.02 7.72
N ALA A 170 -2.15 -5.76 7.83
CA ALA A 170 -2.94 -4.65 8.35
C ALA A 170 -4.41 -4.58 7.85
N PRO A 171 -4.74 -4.80 6.54
CA PRO A 171 -6.13 -4.76 6.06
C PRO A 171 -7.01 -5.83 6.70
N LYS A 172 -6.46 -7.02 7.01
CA LYS A 172 -7.19 -8.13 7.64
C LYS A 172 -7.45 -7.85 9.12
N ILE A 173 -6.48 -7.22 9.79
CA ILE A 173 -6.58 -6.81 11.19
C ILE A 173 -7.59 -5.67 11.33
N ALA A 174 -7.43 -4.56 10.59
CA ALA A 174 -8.27 -3.37 10.66
C ALA A 174 -9.76 -3.63 10.33
N ASN A 175 -10.05 -4.65 9.51
CA ASN A 175 -11.42 -5.07 9.18
C ASN A 175 -11.90 -6.30 9.98
N SER A 176 -11.09 -6.80 10.93
CA SER A 176 -11.48 -7.95 11.78
C SER A 176 -12.62 -7.58 12.74
N LYS A 177 -13.45 -8.57 13.11
CA LYS A 177 -14.48 -8.37 14.15
C LYS A 177 -13.87 -7.92 15.48
N PHE A 178 -12.68 -8.42 15.82
CA PHE A 178 -11.94 -8.11 17.05
C PHE A 178 -11.53 -6.63 17.14
N ALA A 179 -10.81 -6.14 16.13
CA ALA A 179 -10.33 -4.77 16.07
C ALA A 179 -11.44 -3.72 15.91
N ASN A 180 -12.66 -4.15 15.58
CA ASN A 180 -13.86 -3.29 15.52
C ASN A 180 -14.83 -3.52 16.68
N GLY A 181 -14.40 -4.18 17.77
CA GLY A 181 -15.21 -4.34 19.00
C GLY A 181 -16.45 -5.24 18.85
N LYS A 182 -16.47 -6.13 17.85
CA LYS A 182 -17.61 -7.03 17.55
C LYS A 182 -17.41 -8.44 18.12
N THR A 183 -16.30 -8.72 18.79
CA THR A 183 -16.00 -9.95 19.55
C THR A 183 -14.65 -9.82 20.25
N GLU A 184 -14.49 -10.41 21.43
CA GLU A 184 -13.18 -10.53 22.10
C GLU A 184 -12.36 -11.74 21.59
N LYS A 185 -12.88 -12.52 20.64
CA LYS A 185 -12.15 -13.66 20.08
C LYS A 185 -11.07 -13.20 19.10
N VAL A 186 -9.82 -13.21 19.57
CA VAL A 186 -8.62 -12.97 18.77
C VAL A 186 -8.57 -13.89 17.52
N PRO A 187 -8.44 -13.33 16.30
CA PRO A 187 -8.26 -14.11 15.08
C PRO A 187 -6.85 -14.71 15.01
N GLN A 188 -6.71 -15.95 15.49
CA GLN A 188 -5.43 -16.68 15.62
C GLN A 188 -4.62 -16.77 14.32
N SER A 189 -5.27 -16.83 13.15
CA SER A 189 -4.59 -16.82 11.84
C SER A 189 -3.93 -15.48 11.50
N TYR A 190 -4.43 -14.36 12.05
CA TYR A 190 -3.83 -13.03 11.88
C TYR A 190 -2.74 -12.81 12.93
N LEU A 191 -2.93 -13.31 14.15
CA LEU A 191 -1.91 -13.29 15.21
C LEU A 191 -0.66 -14.05 14.74
N LYS A 192 -0.83 -15.29 14.25
CA LYS A 192 0.27 -16.07 13.66
C LYS A 192 0.97 -15.35 12.50
N ALA A 193 0.26 -14.56 11.70
CA ALA A 193 0.84 -13.79 10.60
C ALA A 193 1.60 -12.51 11.05
N VAL A 194 1.65 -12.23 12.35
CA VAL A 194 2.48 -11.18 12.98
C VAL A 194 3.60 -11.81 13.81
N VAL A 195 3.29 -12.82 14.63
CA VAL A 195 4.24 -13.49 15.56
C VAL A 195 4.92 -14.73 14.99
N SER A 196 4.94 -14.85 13.65
CA SER A 196 5.82 -15.74 12.91
C SER A 196 6.06 -15.21 11.50
N SER A 197 7.32 -14.95 11.16
CA SER A 197 7.74 -14.43 9.86
C SER A 197 8.47 -15.51 9.07
N SER A 198 7.72 -16.47 8.51
CA SER A 198 8.28 -17.62 7.79
C SER A 198 7.95 -17.60 6.30
N PRO A 199 8.80 -18.17 5.42
CA PRO A 199 8.47 -18.37 4.01
C PRO A 199 7.17 -19.17 3.85
N SER A 200 6.19 -18.60 3.12
CA SER A 200 4.87 -19.21 2.93
C SER A 200 4.78 -20.04 1.64
N VAL A 201 3.84 -20.98 1.59
CA VAL A 201 3.63 -21.84 0.42
C VAL A 201 3.23 -21.00 -0.80
N ARG A 202 4.11 -20.99 -1.81
CA ARG A 202 4.03 -20.11 -2.97
C ARG A 202 2.96 -20.59 -3.96
N THR A 203 1.80 -19.94 -3.93
CA THR A 203 0.68 -20.27 -4.83
C THR A 203 0.98 -19.97 -6.31
N PRO A 204 0.26 -20.58 -7.28
CA PRO A 204 0.39 -20.23 -8.70
C PRO A 204 0.16 -18.74 -9.00
N ALA A 205 -0.71 -18.06 -8.24
CA ALA A 205 -0.95 -16.62 -8.36
C ALA A 205 0.25 -15.79 -7.86
N MET A 206 0.90 -16.19 -6.76
CA MET A 206 2.15 -15.56 -6.29
C MET A 206 3.29 -15.78 -7.29
N SER A 207 3.42 -16.99 -7.84
CA SER A 207 4.37 -17.30 -8.91
C SER A 207 4.04 -16.65 -10.26
N TRP A 208 2.80 -16.19 -10.46
CA TRP A 208 2.47 -15.28 -11.57
C TRP A 208 2.93 -13.85 -11.26
N GLY A 209 2.66 -13.34 -10.06
CA GLY A 209 3.09 -12.01 -9.59
C GLY A 209 4.58 -11.75 -9.83
N VAL A 210 5.43 -12.47 -9.10
CA VAL A 210 6.90 -12.29 -9.11
C VAL A 210 7.53 -12.48 -10.51
N ARG A 211 6.89 -13.23 -11.43
CA ARG A 211 7.39 -13.38 -12.81
C ARG A 211 7.07 -12.17 -13.71
N ASN A 212 5.98 -11.46 -13.46
CA ASN A 212 5.53 -10.33 -14.27
C ASN A 212 5.86 -8.97 -13.64
N GLU A 213 6.18 -8.94 -12.35
CA GLU A 213 6.64 -7.76 -11.58
C GLU A 213 7.74 -6.96 -12.31
N LYS A 214 8.82 -7.62 -12.74
CA LYS A 214 9.90 -6.98 -13.53
C LYS A 214 9.48 -6.56 -14.95
N VAL A 215 8.30 -6.93 -15.43
CA VAL A 215 7.72 -6.40 -16.69
C VAL A 215 6.85 -5.18 -16.37
N ALA A 216 6.02 -5.28 -15.34
CA ALA A 216 5.19 -4.20 -14.82
C ALA A 216 6.00 -2.97 -14.41
N VAL A 217 7.11 -3.16 -13.69
CA VAL A 217 8.03 -2.06 -13.28
C VAL A 217 8.56 -1.31 -14.50
N ARG A 218 9.11 -2.01 -15.50
CA ARG A 218 9.65 -1.37 -16.72
C ARG A 218 8.59 -0.68 -17.57
N ALA A 219 7.36 -1.22 -17.62
CA ALA A 219 6.23 -0.55 -18.26
C ALA A 219 5.81 0.72 -17.50
N TYR A 220 5.79 0.65 -16.16
CA TYR A 220 5.53 1.79 -15.29
C TYR A 220 6.61 2.89 -15.44
N GLU A 221 7.90 2.55 -15.46
CA GLU A 221 9.00 3.51 -15.61
C GLU A 221 8.86 4.32 -16.91
N GLN A 222 8.49 3.66 -18.01
CA GLN A 222 8.21 4.32 -19.29
C GLN A 222 6.99 5.25 -19.21
N LEU A 223 5.86 4.76 -18.69
CA LEU A 223 4.62 5.54 -18.56
C LEU A 223 4.79 6.76 -17.63
N LYS A 224 5.45 6.56 -16.47
CA LYS A 224 5.72 7.63 -15.51
C LYS A 224 6.72 8.64 -16.07
N SER A 225 7.74 8.19 -16.80
CA SER A 225 8.71 9.10 -17.45
C SER A 225 8.03 10.01 -18.48
N GLN A 226 7.10 9.46 -19.27
CA GLN A 226 6.29 10.23 -20.21
C GLN A 226 5.36 11.22 -19.49
N ALA A 227 4.64 10.76 -18.46
CA ALA A 227 3.70 11.58 -17.69
C ALA A 227 4.35 12.72 -16.89
N VAL A 228 5.61 12.56 -16.47
CA VAL A 228 6.39 13.57 -15.74
C VAL A 228 7.25 14.44 -16.70
N GLY A 229 7.41 14.02 -17.96
CA GLY A 229 8.27 14.68 -18.94
C GLY A 229 9.78 14.56 -18.64
N LYS A 230 10.18 13.59 -17.79
CA LYS A 230 11.56 13.37 -17.36
C LYS A 230 11.80 11.88 -17.08
N PRO A 231 13.01 11.33 -17.29
CA PRO A 231 13.32 9.94 -16.94
C PRO A 231 13.15 9.67 -15.44
N VAL A 232 12.42 8.61 -15.11
CA VAL A 232 12.32 8.04 -13.76
C VAL A 232 12.81 6.60 -13.74
N GLN A 233 13.26 6.15 -12.58
CA GLN A 233 13.61 4.75 -12.30
C GLN A 233 12.93 4.29 -11.01
N VAL A 234 12.80 2.97 -10.85
CA VAL A 234 12.37 2.32 -9.61
C VAL A 234 13.56 1.65 -8.96
N GLU A 235 13.85 2.01 -7.70
CA GLU A 235 14.87 1.34 -6.90
C GLU A 235 14.27 0.32 -5.93
N ASP A 236 14.91 -0.85 -5.86
CA ASP A 236 14.62 -1.90 -4.87
C ASP A 236 14.83 -1.36 -3.44
N CYS A 237 13.91 -1.72 -2.53
CA CYS A 237 13.97 -1.34 -1.12
C CYS A 237 13.61 -2.50 -0.20
N GLY A 238 13.95 -2.39 1.09
CA GLY A 238 13.71 -3.42 2.10
C GLY A 238 12.45 -3.20 2.92
N LEU A 239 12.61 -3.16 4.24
CA LEU A 239 11.57 -2.96 5.23
C LEU A 239 11.69 -1.57 5.88
N PHE A 240 10.64 -0.77 5.74
CA PHE A 240 10.45 0.45 6.51
C PHE A 240 9.74 0.12 7.83
N ILE A 241 10.15 0.75 8.93
CA ILE A 241 9.54 0.62 10.25
C ILE A 241 8.99 2.00 10.64
N HIS A 242 7.72 2.05 11.07
CA HIS A 242 7.05 3.31 11.39
C HIS A 242 7.70 3.96 12.63
N GLN A 243 8.27 5.16 12.45
CA GLN A 243 9.11 5.84 13.44
C GLN A 243 8.51 5.87 14.86
N GLU A 244 7.30 6.40 15.02
CA GLU A 244 6.63 6.47 16.34
C GLU A 244 6.07 5.14 16.87
N LYS A 245 5.94 4.12 16.00
CA LYS A 245 5.07 2.95 16.20
C LYS A 245 5.80 1.75 15.61
N SER A 246 6.94 1.41 16.19
CA SER A 246 7.89 0.41 15.68
C SER A 246 7.32 -1.01 15.54
N TRP A 247 6.11 -1.25 16.06
CA TRP A 247 5.27 -2.43 15.81
C TRP A 247 4.55 -2.43 14.45
N ILE A 248 4.61 -1.35 13.66
CA ILE A 248 4.15 -1.28 12.27
C ILE A 248 5.36 -1.31 11.34
N ALA A 249 5.30 -2.14 10.29
CA ALA A 249 6.33 -2.19 9.25
C ALA A 249 5.74 -2.39 7.85
N ALA A 250 6.50 -2.00 6.82
CA ALA A 250 6.06 -2.14 5.44
C ALA A 250 7.22 -2.37 4.47
N SER A 251 6.98 -3.19 3.46
CA SER A 251 7.77 -3.21 2.24
C SER A 251 6.85 -2.81 1.09
N PRO A 252 7.10 -1.69 0.40
CA PRO A 252 6.57 -1.44 -0.92
C PRO A 252 7.37 -2.24 -1.97
N ASP A 253 6.85 -2.32 -3.19
CA ASP A 253 7.51 -3.02 -4.30
C ASP A 253 8.64 -2.18 -4.92
N GLY A 254 8.83 -0.91 -4.50
CA GLY A 254 9.99 -0.07 -4.85
C GLY A 254 9.87 1.39 -4.41
N ILE A 255 10.94 2.17 -4.60
CA ILE A 255 10.96 3.64 -4.47
C ILE A 255 11.09 4.27 -5.86
N VAL A 256 10.17 5.16 -6.22
CA VAL A 256 10.20 5.89 -7.49
C VAL A 256 11.13 7.09 -7.38
N LYS A 257 12.05 7.27 -8.33
CA LYS A 257 13.01 8.39 -8.34
C LYS A 257 13.15 9.06 -9.71
N GLU A 258 13.38 10.37 -9.71
CA GLU A 258 13.85 11.11 -10.89
C GLU A 258 15.34 10.81 -11.14
N VAL A 259 15.68 10.27 -12.32
CA VAL A 259 17.05 9.79 -12.62
C VAL A 259 18.08 10.92 -12.55
N ALA A 260 17.72 12.11 -13.02
CA ALA A 260 18.64 13.25 -13.12
C ALA A 260 19.00 13.90 -11.76
N THR A 261 18.24 13.62 -10.71
CA THR A 261 18.39 14.28 -9.39
C THR A 261 18.51 13.29 -8.22
N GLY A 262 18.20 12.01 -8.44
CA GLY A 262 18.04 11.00 -7.40
C GLY A 262 16.83 11.24 -6.48
N LYS A 263 16.02 12.28 -6.73
CA LYS A 263 14.92 12.69 -5.87
C LYS A 263 13.82 11.63 -5.83
N ALA A 264 13.48 11.16 -4.64
CA ALA A 264 12.33 10.29 -4.42
C ALA A 264 11.02 11.04 -4.73
N LEU A 265 10.16 10.41 -5.53
CA LEU A 265 8.88 10.95 -6.01
C LEU A 265 7.68 10.28 -5.32
N GLY A 266 7.85 9.05 -4.84
CA GLY A 266 6.80 8.25 -4.22
C GLY A 266 7.25 6.81 -3.98
N LEU A 267 6.39 6.01 -3.35
CA LEU A 267 6.53 4.56 -3.32
C LEU A 267 5.90 3.92 -4.57
N LEU A 268 6.23 2.66 -4.83
CA LEU A 268 5.58 1.82 -5.84
C LEU A 268 4.91 0.61 -5.18
N GLU A 269 3.70 0.27 -5.63
CA GLU A 269 2.99 -0.95 -5.24
C GLU A 269 2.43 -1.62 -6.51
N VAL A 270 2.96 -2.78 -6.90
CA VAL A 270 2.72 -3.46 -8.18
C VAL A 270 1.86 -4.70 -7.98
N LYS A 271 0.76 -4.84 -8.74
CA LYS A 271 -0.08 -6.05 -8.71
C LYS A 271 -0.34 -6.58 -10.11
N CYS A 272 0.00 -7.86 -10.30
CA CYS A 272 -0.27 -8.62 -11.53
C CYS A 272 -1.42 -9.62 -11.28
N PRO A 273 -2.70 -9.23 -11.46
CA PRO A 273 -3.86 -10.01 -11.02
C PRO A 273 -4.09 -11.27 -11.87
N TYR A 274 -3.70 -12.45 -11.37
CA TYR A 274 -3.82 -13.72 -12.11
C TYR A 274 -5.23 -14.02 -12.65
N LYS A 275 -6.30 -13.64 -11.92
CA LYS A 275 -7.71 -13.78 -12.34
C LYS A 275 -8.05 -12.96 -13.60
N HIS A 276 -7.41 -11.80 -13.77
CA HIS A 276 -7.70 -10.84 -14.85
C HIS A 276 -6.55 -10.69 -15.85
N ARG A 277 -5.51 -11.53 -15.75
CA ARG A 277 -4.24 -11.40 -16.49
C ARG A 277 -4.36 -11.19 -18.00
N ASN A 278 -5.38 -11.74 -18.66
CA ASN A 278 -5.58 -11.62 -20.12
C ASN A 278 -6.62 -10.56 -20.53
N ARG A 279 -7.16 -9.78 -19.57
CA ARG A 279 -8.14 -8.70 -19.79
C ARG A 279 -7.46 -7.33 -19.77
N THR A 280 -8.13 -6.33 -20.33
CA THR A 280 -7.89 -4.92 -19.99
C THR A 280 -8.27 -4.66 -18.53
N VAL A 281 -7.71 -3.60 -17.94
CA VAL A 281 -8.08 -3.11 -16.61
C VAL A 281 -9.53 -2.63 -16.61
N ARG A 282 -10.00 -1.95 -17.68
CA ARG A 282 -11.43 -1.57 -17.84
C ARG A 282 -12.39 -2.78 -17.88
N GLU A 283 -11.98 -3.92 -18.43
CA GLU A 283 -12.73 -5.19 -18.33
C GLU A 283 -12.60 -5.90 -16.97
N ALA A 284 -11.52 -5.62 -16.23
CA ALA A 284 -11.33 -6.14 -14.89
C ALA A 284 -12.16 -5.35 -13.85
N CYS A 285 -12.31 -4.03 -14.01
CA CYS A 285 -13.19 -3.18 -13.18
C CYS A 285 -14.68 -3.58 -13.22
N LYS A 286 -15.11 -4.38 -14.22
CA LYS A 286 -16.45 -5.00 -14.26
C LYS A 286 -16.65 -6.08 -13.20
N ASP A 287 -15.58 -6.56 -12.58
CA ASP A 287 -15.62 -7.50 -11.46
C ASP A 287 -15.61 -6.72 -10.15
N LYS A 288 -16.67 -6.87 -9.35
CA LYS A 288 -16.82 -6.14 -8.07
C LYS A 288 -15.63 -6.37 -7.12
N ASP A 289 -15.03 -7.56 -7.15
CA ASP A 289 -13.92 -7.95 -6.27
C ASP A 289 -12.55 -7.51 -6.81
N PHE A 290 -12.50 -6.79 -7.94
CA PHE A 290 -11.28 -6.19 -8.47
C PHE A 290 -10.90 -4.92 -7.73
N CYS A 291 -9.59 -4.66 -7.59
CA CYS A 291 -9.07 -3.56 -6.76
C CYS A 291 -9.30 -2.15 -7.32
N LEU A 292 -9.40 -1.99 -8.65
CA LEU A 292 -9.64 -0.69 -9.27
C LEU A 292 -11.10 -0.51 -9.66
N GLU A 293 -11.49 0.75 -9.79
CA GLU A 293 -12.71 1.22 -10.42
C GLU A 293 -12.38 2.23 -11.53
N VAL A 294 -13.37 2.54 -12.38
CA VAL A 294 -13.22 3.53 -13.46
C VAL A 294 -13.59 4.90 -12.91
N ASP A 295 -12.67 5.86 -13.04
CA ASP A 295 -12.84 7.25 -12.61
C ASP A 295 -12.78 8.15 -13.85
N GLY A 296 -13.93 8.34 -14.50
CA GLY A 296 -14.05 8.95 -15.82
C GLY A 296 -13.24 8.18 -16.88
N ASP A 297 -12.26 8.87 -17.47
CA ASP A 297 -11.32 8.28 -18.43
C ASP A 297 -10.15 7.53 -17.76
N SER A 298 -9.98 7.69 -16.45
CA SER A 298 -8.90 7.12 -15.64
C SER A 298 -9.36 5.93 -14.77
N TYR A 299 -8.52 5.52 -13.83
CA TYR A 299 -8.80 4.50 -12.83
C TYR A 299 -8.48 4.99 -11.41
N ALA A 300 -9.26 4.57 -10.43
CA ALA A 300 -9.04 4.82 -9.01
C ALA A 300 -8.87 3.51 -8.23
N LEU A 301 -8.12 3.55 -7.12
CA LEU A 301 -8.00 2.43 -6.17
C LEU A 301 -9.15 2.54 -5.16
N LYS A 302 -10.06 1.57 -5.20
CA LYS A 302 -11.24 1.50 -4.32
C LYS A 302 -10.85 1.63 -2.85
N LYS A 303 -11.41 2.60 -2.12
CA LYS A 303 -11.04 2.88 -0.72
C LYS A 303 -11.41 1.75 0.26
N ASP A 304 -12.40 0.92 -0.05
CA ASP A 304 -12.80 -0.24 0.74
C ASP A 304 -11.98 -1.50 0.43
N HIS A 305 -11.27 -1.52 -0.70
CA HIS A 305 -10.48 -2.68 -1.12
C HIS A 305 -9.21 -2.82 -0.24
N PRO A 306 -8.84 -4.04 0.22
CA PRO A 306 -7.70 -4.26 1.13
C PRO A 306 -6.38 -3.62 0.73
N TYR A 307 -6.07 -3.52 -0.57
CA TYR A 307 -4.85 -2.84 -1.03
C TYR A 307 -4.81 -1.34 -0.71
N PHE A 308 -5.95 -0.65 -0.57
CA PHE A 308 -5.93 0.75 -0.11
C PHE A 308 -5.38 0.83 1.32
N THR A 309 -5.87 -0.01 2.23
CA THR A 309 -5.34 -0.07 3.61
C THR A 309 -3.86 -0.49 3.66
N GLN A 310 -3.41 -1.36 2.73
CA GLN A 310 -2.00 -1.72 2.62
C GLN A 310 -1.14 -0.52 2.17
N VAL A 311 -1.55 0.21 1.13
CA VAL A 311 -0.82 1.37 0.63
C VAL A 311 -0.78 2.49 1.68
N GLN A 312 -1.88 2.77 2.38
CA GLN A 312 -1.88 3.73 3.48
C GLN A 312 -0.91 3.34 4.61
N CYS A 313 -0.78 2.04 4.89
CA CYS A 313 0.19 1.51 5.86
C CYS A 313 1.65 1.60 5.34
N GLN A 314 1.89 1.38 4.05
CA GLN A 314 3.21 1.61 3.42
C GLN A 314 3.64 3.07 3.49
N LEU A 315 2.72 4.00 3.17
CA LEU A 315 2.94 5.44 3.24
C LEU A 315 3.28 5.91 4.66
N ALA A 316 2.49 5.49 5.66
CA ALA A 316 2.73 5.81 7.06
C ALA A 316 4.05 5.22 7.59
N ALA A 317 4.36 3.96 7.28
CA ALA A 317 5.57 3.31 7.78
C ALA A 317 6.87 3.86 7.16
N ALA A 318 6.82 4.35 5.92
CA ALA A 318 7.97 4.90 5.21
C ALA A 318 8.08 6.44 5.28
N GLY A 319 7.07 7.15 5.81
CA GLY A 319 7.03 8.62 5.84
C GLY A 319 6.77 9.27 4.47
N PHE A 320 6.12 8.56 3.54
CA PHE A 320 5.84 9.05 2.18
C PHE A 320 4.42 9.59 2.06
N GLN A 321 4.25 10.71 1.34
CA GLN A 321 2.94 11.33 1.11
C GLN A 321 2.16 10.76 -0.07
N GLN A 322 2.80 9.98 -0.95
CA GLN A 322 2.15 9.35 -2.11
C GLN A 322 2.88 8.09 -2.61
N ALA A 323 2.11 7.20 -3.23
CA ALA A 323 2.57 6.02 -3.96
C ALA A 323 1.89 5.97 -5.33
N ASP A 324 2.51 5.33 -6.32
CA ASP A 324 1.80 4.86 -7.50
C ASP A 324 1.42 3.39 -7.31
N PHE A 325 0.12 3.11 -7.34
CA PHE A 325 -0.42 1.76 -7.34
C PHE A 325 -0.58 1.29 -8.79
N VAL A 326 0.16 0.26 -9.17
CA VAL A 326 0.27 -0.23 -10.55
C VAL A 326 -0.45 -1.56 -10.70
N VAL A 327 -1.32 -1.67 -11.72
CA VAL A 327 -1.95 -2.92 -12.10
C VAL A 327 -1.54 -3.32 -13.51
N HIS A 328 -0.88 -4.46 -13.64
CA HIS A 328 -0.31 -4.96 -14.89
C HIS A 328 -0.99 -6.24 -15.36
N THR A 329 -1.50 -6.22 -16.59
CA THR A 329 -2.04 -7.39 -17.29
C THR A 329 -1.24 -7.63 -18.57
N THR A 330 -1.47 -8.74 -19.27
CA THR A 330 -0.89 -8.99 -20.61
C THR A 330 -1.55 -8.14 -21.71
N LYS A 331 -2.32 -7.11 -21.35
CA LYS A 331 -2.99 -6.18 -22.27
C LYS A 331 -2.55 -4.74 -22.04
N GLU A 332 -2.44 -4.29 -20.79
CA GLU A 332 -2.03 -2.93 -20.45
C GLU A 332 -1.41 -2.84 -19.04
N THR A 333 -0.86 -1.68 -18.72
CA THR A 333 -0.39 -1.32 -17.37
C THR A 333 -1.11 -0.05 -16.94
N ALA A 334 -1.98 -0.15 -15.93
CA ALA A 334 -2.59 1.02 -15.29
C ALA A 334 -1.71 1.52 -14.15
N MET A 335 -1.59 2.84 -14.02
CA MET A 335 -0.86 3.55 -12.96
C MET A 335 -1.85 4.46 -12.25
N VAL A 336 -2.06 4.25 -10.96
CA VAL A 336 -3.05 4.97 -10.14
C VAL A 336 -2.34 5.68 -8.99
N PRO A 337 -2.28 7.03 -8.96
CA PRO A 337 -1.64 7.74 -7.86
C PRO A 337 -2.50 7.68 -6.59
N VAL A 338 -1.94 7.17 -5.51
CA VAL A 338 -2.56 7.06 -4.19
C VAL A 338 -1.85 8.01 -3.22
N LYS A 339 -2.56 9.02 -2.75
CA LYS A 339 -2.06 9.95 -1.71
C LYS A 339 -2.32 9.39 -0.32
N PHE A 340 -1.50 9.81 0.63
CA PHE A 340 -1.74 9.53 2.04
C PHE A 340 -3.06 10.18 2.50
N ASP A 341 -3.94 9.38 3.10
CA ASP A 341 -5.26 9.78 3.58
C ASP A 341 -5.23 9.80 5.11
N THR A 342 -4.88 10.96 5.66
CA THR A 342 -4.68 11.16 7.10
C THR A 342 -5.90 10.79 7.93
N GLU A 343 -7.12 11.04 7.43
CA GLU A 343 -8.36 10.74 8.14
C GLU A 343 -8.66 9.23 8.11
N PHE A 344 -8.47 8.57 6.97
CA PHE A 344 -8.52 7.10 6.90
C PHE A 344 -7.47 6.46 7.83
N TRP A 345 -6.25 6.98 7.87
CA TRP A 345 -5.18 6.45 8.73
C TRP A 345 -5.50 6.67 10.22
N ARG A 346 -6.01 7.85 10.60
CA ARG A 346 -6.48 8.16 11.95
C ARG A 346 -7.57 7.20 12.45
N GLN A 347 -8.43 6.71 11.55
CA GLN A 347 -9.43 5.67 11.85
C GLN A 347 -8.86 4.24 11.82
N THR A 348 -7.71 4.03 11.18
CA THR A 348 -7.09 2.70 10.99
C THR A 348 -6.11 2.36 12.11
N VAL A 349 -5.22 3.28 12.51
CA VAL A 349 -4.18 3.04 13.53
C VAL A 349 -4.75 2.47 14.83
N PRO A 350 -5.82 3.03 15.44
CA PRO A 350 -6.35 2.50 16.72
C PRO A 350 -6.83 1.05 16.63
N LYS A 351 -7.23 0.59 15.44
CA LYS A 351 -7.65 -0.79 15.18
C LYS A 351 -6.46 -1.74 15.08
N LEU A 352 -5.35 -1.28 14.50
CA LEU A 352 -4.09 -2.03 14.48
C LEU A 352 -3.45 -2.04 15.87
N GLU A 353 -3.49 -0.92 16.58
CA GLU A 353 -3.00 -0.75 17.95
C GLU A 353 -3.76 -1.63 18.94
N LYS A 354 -5.11 -1.64 18.92
CA LYS A 354 -5.94 -2.58 19.71
C LYS A 354 -5.49 -4.02 19.48
N PHE A 355 -5.27 -4.41 18.23
CA PHE A 355 -4.82 -5.77 17.92
C PHE A 355 -3.40 -6.04 18.43
N TYR A 356 -2.51 -5.04 18.38
CA TYR A 356 -1.17 -5.19 18.93
C TYR A 356 -1.20 -5.38 20.46
N THR A 357 -1.88 -4.47 21.17
CA THR A 357 -1.90 -4.45 22.64
C THR A 357 -2.70 -5.59 23.26
N GLU A 358 -3.84 -5.99 22.67
CA GLU A 358 -4.72 -7.00 23.27
C GLU A 358 -4.54 -8.42 22.70
N ALA A 359 -3.80 -8.59 21.59
CA ALA A 359 -3.58 -9.91 20.99
C ALA A 359 -2.12 -10.27 20.75
N VAL A 360 -1.27 -9.31 20.35
CA VAL A 360 0.15 -9.61 20.06
C VAL A 360 0.97 -9.63 21.35
N ILE A 361 0.90 -8.59 22.18
CA ILE A 361 1.70 -8.51 23.43
C ILE A 361 1.42 -9.70 24.37
N PRO A 362 0.16 -10.05 24.72
CA PRO A 362 -0.10 -11.15 25.67
C PRO A 362 0.34 -12.52 25.15
N HIS A 363 0.43 -12.69 23.83
CA HIS A 363 0.96 -13.90 23.21
C HIS A 363 2.49 -13.97 23.27
N LEU A 364 3.17 -12.82 23.26
CA LEU A 364 4.63 -12.74 23.37
C LEU A 364 5.09 -12.82 24.83
N GLU A 365 4.35 -12.24 25.77
CA GLU A 365 4.49 -12.43 27.22
C GLU A 365 4.37 -13.92 27.58
N GLY A 366 3.24 -14.57 27.24
CA GLY A 366 3.03 -15.99 27.55
C GLY A 366 4.03 -16.95 26.85
N LYS A 367 4.61 -16.55 25.71
CA LYS A 367 5.72 -17.27 25.07
C LYS A 367 7.03 -17.12 25.86
N ALA A 368 7.33 -15.92 26.37
CA ALA A 368 8.53 -15.65 27.14
C ALA A 368 8.50 -16.42 28.46
N ASP A 369 7.40 -16.32 29.22
CA ASP A 369 7.22 -17.04 30.49
C ASP A 369 7.37 -18.55 30.31
N GLY A 370 6.65 -19.15 29.34
CA GLY A 370 6.76 -20.58 29.04
C GLY A 370 8.15 -21.02 28.59
N SER A 371 8.96 -20.11 28.06
CA SER A 371 10.36 -20.37 27.67
C SER A 371 11.37 -20.20 28.82
N VAL A 372 10.96 -19.64 29.96
CA VAL A 372 11.75 -19.62 31.20
C VAL A 372 11.56 -20.93 31.95
N TRP A 373 10.32 -21.32 32.24
CA TRP A 373 10.02 -22.58 32.95
C TRP A 373 10.58 -23.81 32.23
N ALA A 374 10.50 -23.86 30.90
CA ALA A 374 11.06 -24.95 30.08
C ALA A 374 12.61 -24.95 29.96
N LYS A 375 13.32 -24.26 30.87
CA LYS A 375 14.79 -24.29 31.04
C LYS A 375 15.21 -24.54 32.50
N GLU A 376 14.25 -24.71 33.39
CA GLU A 376 14.46 -25.03 34.82
C GLU A 376 14.10 -26.50 35.14
N GLU A 377 13.68 -27.27 34.11
CA GLU A 377 13.57 -28.74 34.08
C GLU A 377 14.71 -29.37 33.26
#